data_AF-A0A7V3PQG1-F1
#
_entry.id   AF-A0A7V3PQG1-F1
#
_cell.length_a   1.000
_cell.length_b   1.000
_cell.length_c   1.000
_cell.angle_alpha   90.00
_cell.angle_beta   90.00
_cell.angle_gamma   90.00
#
_symmetry.space_group_name_H-M   'P 1'
#
loop_
_entity.id
_entity.type
_entity.pdbx_description
1 polymer ?
#
loop_
_entity_poly.entity_id
_entity_poly.type
_entity_poly.pdbx_seq_one_letter_code
_entity_poly.pdbx_strand_id
1 'polypeptide(L)'
;MTRANRTKTVIAAIVLVLLIPAWNFIAHGAAGVFKPKPKLEEHTEASKPHRIEIPSPLGPEKAPVTVTAFVNSMNSCHAESVEMLKRLVAEYPNQVRVVFKDTKDPANAKAAAEAKIGCEMGVLVNGRMAFRIPGKGLVMFQGPLSGGGHGVNLDDLRLVVESQVKEKTGRPAKRVQPEEQGTKPSGSACSVPKHS
;
A
#
# COMPACT_ATOMS: atom_id res chain seq x y z
N MET A 1 -49.46 37.21 32.53
CA MET A 1 -48.02 36.84 32.39
C MET A 1 -47.50 37.39 31.08
N THR A 2 -46.65 38.41 31.15
CA THR A 2 -46.22 39.26 30.03
C THR A 2 -45.14 38.59 29.19
N ARG A 3 -45.25 38.74 27.86
CA ARG A 3 -44.42 38.12 26.81
C ARG A 3 -42.91 38.40 26.97
N ALA A 4 -42.53 39.43 27.73
CA ALA A 4 -41.15 39.85 27.99
C ALA A 4 -40.36 38.90 28.92
N ASN A 5 -41.01 38.05 29.71
CA ASN A 5 -40.32 37.18 30.66
C ASN A 5 -39.88 35.83 30.07
N ARG A 6 -40.41 35.43 28.91
CA ARG A 6 -40.04 34.16 28.23
C ARG A 6 -38.70 34.25 27.51
N THR A 7 -38.32 35.42 27.00
CA THR A 7 -37.07 35.59 26.24
C THR A 7 -35.83 35.51 27.15
N LYS A 8 -35.95 36.01 28.39
CA LYS A 8 -34.85 35.94 29.37
C LYS A 8 -34.56 34.50 29.84
N THR A 9 -35.58 33.64 29.87
CA THR A 9 -35.43 32.23 30.27
C THR A 9 -34.75 31.39 29.19
N VAL A 10 -35.04 31.64 27.91
CA VAL A 10 -34.43 30.89 26.79
C VAL A 10 -32.93 31.21 26.64
N ILE A 11 -32.53 32.47 26.81
CA ILE A 11 -31.12 32.87 26.72
C ILE A 11 -30.29 32.24 27.86
N ALA A 12 -30.83 32.22 29.08
CA ALA A 12 -30.15 31.60 30.22
C ALA A 12 -29.91 30.09 30.04
N ALA A 13 -30.87 29.37 29.42
CA ALA A 13 -30.72 27.95 29.14
C ALA A 13 -29.64 27.64 28.09
N ILE A 14 -29.52 28.47 27.04
CA ILE A 14 -28.50 28.30 25.99
C ILE A 14 -27.09 28.53 26.54
N VAL A 15 -26.89 29.55 27.37
CA VAL A 15 -25.60 29.82 28.02
C VAL A 15 -25.18 28.66 28.93
N LEU A 16 -26.13 28.03 29.64
CA LEU A 16 -25.84 26.89 30.51
C LEU A 16 -25.40 25.65 29.71
N VAL A 17 -26.02 25.37 28.56
CA VAL A 17 -25.67 24.22 27.69
C VAL A 17 -24.28 24.38 27.05
N LEU A 18 -23.88 25.61 26.73
CA LEU A 18 -22.56 25.88 26.14
C LEU A 18 -21.40 25.79 27.14
N LEU A 19 -21.67 25.81 28.45
CA LEU A 19 -20.63 25.68 29.50
C LEU A 19 -20.32 24.21 29.86
N ILE A 20 -21.20 23.26 29.53
CA ILE A 20 -21.01 21.83 29.80
C ILE A 20 -19.78 21.21 29.09
N PRO A 21 -19.50 21.48 27.79
CA PRO A 21 -18.32 20.89 27.13
C PRO A 21 -16.97 21.39 27.67
N ALA A 22 -16.92 22.56 28.30
CA ALA A 22 -15.66 23.11 28.84
C ALA A 22 -15.15 22.35 30.07
N TRP A 23 -16.04 21.78 30.89
CA TRP A 23 -15.64 21.00 32.08
C TRP A 23 -15.14 19.59 31.75
N ASN A 24 -15.70 18.92 30.73
CA ASN A 24 -15.21 17.60 30.31
C ASN A 24 -13.79 17.64 29.74
N PHE A 25 -13.37 18.77 29.17
CA PHE A 25 -12.01 18.93 28.62
C PHE A 25 -10.95 19.12 29.73
N ILE A 26 -11.33 19.70 30.87
CA ILE A 26 -10.40 19.95 31.99
C ILE A 26 -10.25 18.71 32.88
N ALA A 27 -11.33 17.97 33.14
CA ALA A 27 -11.31 16.82 34.04
C ALA A 27 -10.53 15.61 33.51
N HIS A 28 -10.37 15.47 32.19
CA HIS A 28 -9.67 14.33 31.56
C HIS A 28 -8.30 14.68 30.96
N GLY A 29 -7.84 15.93 31.05
CA GLY A 29 -6.66 16.40 30.32
C GLY A 29 -5.29 16.24 31.02
N ALA A 30 -5.23 16.00 32.34
CA ALA A 30 -4.00 16.31 33.09
C ALA A 30 -3.17 15.13 33.65
N ALA A 31 -3.63 13.87 33.61
CA ALA A 31 -2.97 12.78 34.37
C ALA A 31 -2.11 11.80 33.56
N GLY A 32 -1.84 12.05 32.26
CA GLY A 32 -1.33 11.02 31.35
C GLY A 32 0.09 11.17 30.80
N VAL A 33 0.84 12.23 31.12
CA VAL A 33 2.01 12.62 30.32
C VAL A 33 3.27 12.68 31.15
N PHE A 34 3.94 11.54 31.39
CA PHE A 34 5.41 11.45 31.54
C PHE A 34 5.78 9.98 31.76
N LYS A 35 5.62 9.15 30.72
CA LYS A 35 6.38 7.90 30.65
C LYS A 35 7.81 8.27 30.22
N PRO A 36 8.87 7.86 30.94
CA PRO A 36 10.23 8.13 30.52
C PRO A 36 10.42 7.58 29.11
N LYS A 37 10.91 8.43 28.19
CA LYS A 37 11.22 8.00 26.83
C LYS A 37 12.18 6.81 26.93
N PRO A 38 11.87 5.64 26.34
CA PRO A 38 12.85 4.57 26.23
C PRO A 38 14.11 5.17 25.59
N LYS A 39 15.28 4.91 26.17
CA LYS A 39 16.58 5.25 25.56
C LYS A 39 16.55 4.63 24.17
N LEU A 40 16.42 5.49 23.16
CA LEU A 40 16.51 5.13 21.76
C LEU A 40 17.94 4.63 21.59
N GLU A 41 18.13 3.32 21.59
CA GLU A 41 19.44 2.75 21.32
C GLU A 41 19.86 3.23 19.93
N GLU A 42 20.88 4.07 19.95
CA GLU A 42 21.46 4.70 18.78
C GLU A 42 22.20 3.61 18.01
N HIS A 43 21.47 2.93 17.12
CA HIS A 43 22.06 2.02 16.14
C HIS A 43 22.83 2.85 15.09
N THR A 44 23.98 3.39 15.49
CA THR A 44 24.99 4.00 14.61
C THR A 44 25.83 2.89 13.97
N GLU A 45 25.18 1.93 13.31
CA GLU A 45 25.84 1.15 12.29
C GLU A 45 25.47 1.80 10.96
N ALA A 46 26.43 2.51 10.35
CA ALA A 46 26.29 3.09 9.02
C ALA A 46 26.16 1.95 8.00
N SER A 47 24.98 1.33 7.96
CA SER A 47 24.63 0.27 7.04
C SER A 47 24.76 0.84 5.63
N LYS A 48 25.67 0.23 4.85
CA LYS A 48 25.85 0.58 3.44
C LYS A 48 24.46 0.56 2.77
N PRO A 49 24.14 1.54 1.91
CA PRO A 49 22.83 1.60 1.27
C PRO A 49 22.53 0.27 0.58
N HIS A 50 21.48 -0.40 1.04
CA HIS A 50 21.11 -1.71 0.51
C HIS A 50 20.46 -1.52 -0.85
N ARG A 51 21.24 -1.73 -1.92
CA ARG A 51 20.75 -1.70 -3.30
C ARG A 51 20.10 -3.03 -3.62
N ILE A 52 18.87 -2.99 -4.12
CA ILE A 52 18.18 -4.18 -4.64
C ILE A 52 18.53 -4.37 -6.11
N GLU A 53 18.67 -5.63 -6.53
CA GLU A 53 18.87 -5.97 -7.93
C GLU A 53 17.53 -5.92 -8.67
N ILE A 54 17.48 -5.18 -9.78
CA ILE A 54 16.27 -5.08 -10.61
C ILE A 54 16.33 -6.17 -11.68
N PRO A 55 15.40 -7.14 -11.68
CA PRO A 55 15.43 -8.22 -12.65
C PRO A 55 15.18 -7.71 -14.08
N SER A 56 15.70 -8.44 -15.06
CA SER A 56 15.24 -8.33 -16.44
C SER A 56 13.75 -8.68 -16.56
N PRO A 57 13.05 -8.25 -17.62
CA PRO A 57 11.65 -8.64 -17.84
C PRO A 57 11.45 -10.15 -17.77
N LEU A 58 10.40 -10.57 -17.08
CA LEU A 58 10.06 -11.97 -16.83
C LEU A 58 8.79 -12.35 -17.60
N GLY A 59 8.72 -13.60 -18.06
CA GLY A 59 7.59 -14.11 -18.84
C GLY A 59 7.64 -13.75 -20.34
N PRO A 60 6.80 -14.38 -21.18
CA PRO A 60 6.90 -14.21 -22.62
C PRO A 60 6.45 -12.83 -23.09
N GLU A 61 7.07 -12.34 -24.16
CA GLU A 61 6.76 -11.03 -24.74
C GLU A 61 5.31 -10.91 -25.21
N LYS A 62 4.73 -12.04 -25.66
CA LYS A 62 3.36 -12.12 -26.16
C LYS A 62 2.33 -12.53 -25.08
N ALA A 63 2.67 -12.39 -23.79
CA ALA A 63 1.73 -12.68 -22.72
C ALA A 63 0.48 -11.77 -22.82
N PRO A 64 -0.74 -12.30 -22.64
CA PRO A 64 -1.97 -11.50 -22.69
C PRO A 64 -2.05 -10.42 -21.60
N VAL A 65 -1.32 -10.58 -20.50
CA VAL A 65 -1.24 -9.60 -19.41
C VAL A 65 0.21 -9.15 -19.19
N THR A 66 0.43 -7.84 -19.24
CA THR A 66 1.72 -7.22 -18.89
C THR A 66 1.57 -6.42 -17.60
N VAL A 67 2.42 -6.71 -16.62
CA VAL A 67 2.51 -6.05 -15.33
C VAL A 67 3.78 -5.19 -15.34
N THR A 68 3.64 -3.88 -15.35
CA THR A 68 4.79 -2.95 -15.25
C THR A 68 4.96 -2.54 -13.79
N ALA A 69 6.08 -2.88 -13.19
CA ALA A 69 6.41 -2.54 -11.81
C ALA A 69 7.44 -1.42 -11.78
N PHE A 70 7.09 -0.30 -11.17
CA PHE A 70 7.99 0.82 -10.94
C PHE A 70 8.65 0.64 -9.58
N VAL A 71 9.96 0.45 -9.57
CA VAL A 71 10.75 0.09 -8.39
C VAL A 71 11.93 1.04 -8.27
N ASN A 72 12.36 1.37 -7.06
CA ASN A 72 13.54 2.19 -6.82
C ASN A 72 14.66 1.26 -6.36
N SER A 73 15.71 1.09 -7.16
CA SER A 73 16.80 0.16 -6.82
C SER A 73 17.56 0.52 -5.54
N MET A 74 17.41 1.75 -5.03
CA MET A 74 18.02 2.20 -3.79
C MET A 74 17.08 2.08 -2.57
N ASN A 75 15.87 1.54 -2.74
CA ASN A 75 14.92 1.33 -1.66
C ASN A 75 14.76 -0.17 -1.36
N SER A 76 15.34 -0.64 -0.26
CA SER A 76 15.26 -2.03 0.18
C SER A 76 13.83 -2.51 0.47
N CYS A 77 12.91 -1.61 0.79
CA CYS A 77 11.50 -1.97 1.03
C CYS A 77 10.81 -2.55 -0.21
N HIS A 78 11.38 -2.37 -1.41
CA HIS A 78 10.82 -2.91 -2.65
C HIS A 78 11.29 -4.35 -2.94
N ALA A 79 12.26 -4.88 -2.19
CA ALA A 79 12.80 -6.23 -2.39
C ALA A 79 11.70 -7.30 -2.32
N GLU A 80 10.83 -7.22 -1.30
CA GLU A 80 9.72 -8.16 -1.11
C GLU A 80 8.76 -8.13 -2.31
N SER A 81 8.44 -6.95 -2.82
CA SER A 81 7.54 -6.81 -3.96
C SER A 81 8.14 -7.36 -5.26
N VAL A 82 9.46 -7.24 -5.45
CA VAL A 82 10.17 -7.88 -6.58
C VAL A 82 10.03 -9.40 -6.51
N GLU A 83 10.22 -10.00 -5.32
CA GLU A 83 10.04 -11.43 -5.12
C GLU A 83 8.60 -11.90 -5.33
N MET A 84 7.62 -11.12 -4.85
CA MET A 84 6.20 -11.41 -5.10
C MET A 84 5.85 -11.40 -6.60
N LEU A 85 6.43 -10.47 -7.36
CA LEU A 85 6.21 -10.40 -8.81
C LEU A 85 6.89 -11.55 -9.56
N LYS A 86 8.05 -12.04 -9.08
CA LYS A 86 8.66 -13.28 -9.60
C LYS A 86 7.72 -14.47 -9.39
N ARG A 87 7.15 -14.60 -8.18
CA ARG A 87 6.16 -15.64 -7.85
C ARG A 87 4.92 -15.53 -8.74
N LEU A 88 4.44 -14.32 -9.02
CA LEU A 88 3.31 -14.10 -9.93
C LEU A 88 3.58 -14.68 -11.32
N VAL A 89 4.76 -14.47 -11.90
CA VAL A 89 5.10 -15.05 -13.22
C VAL A 89 5.16 -16.57 -13.17
N ALA A 90 5.69 -17.14 -12.09
CA ALA A 90 5.75 -18.59 -11.89
C ALA A 90 4.34 -19.22 -11.76
N GLU A 91 3.40 -18.52 -11.11
CA GLU A 91 2.02 -18.97 -10.96
C GLU A 91 1.20 -18.87 -12.26
N TYR A 92 1.56 -17.97 -13.18
CA TYR A 92 0.82 -17.75 -14.43
C TYR A 92 1.73 -17.90 -15.65
N PRO A 93 2.31 -19.10 -15.86
CA PRO A 93 3.20 -19.32 -16.98
C PRO A 93 2.47 -19.04 -18.29
N ASN A 94 3.17 -18.37 -19.20
CA ASN A 94 2.68 -17.96 -20.51
C ASN A 94 1.54 -16.93 -20.54
N GLN A 95 1.02 -16.52 -19.38
CA GLN A 95 -0.13 -15.62 -19.27
C GLN A 95 0.26 -14.23 -18.77
N VAL A 96 1.34 -14.15 -17.99
CA VAL A 96 1.83 -12.90 -17.41
C VAL A 96 3.25 -12.62 -17.85
N ARG A 97 3.49 -11.36 -18.21
CA ARG A 97 4.82 -10.74 -18.35
C ARG A 97 4.98 -9.68 -17.27
N VAL A 98 6.09 -9.68 -16.55
CA VAL A 98 6.44 -8.59 -15.63
C VAL A 98 7.61 -7.79 -16.22
N VAL A 99 7.46 -6.47 -16.29
CA VAL A 99 8.50 -5.53 -16.70
C VAL A 99 8.84 -4.65 -15.51
N PHE A 100 10.09 -4.70 -15.06
CA PHE A 100 10.58 -3.83 -13.99
C PHE A 100 11.17 -2.55 -14.58
N LYS A 101 10.78 -1.41 -14.01
CA LYS A 101 11.28 -0.08 -14.38
C LYS A 101 11.90 0.57 -13.15
N ASP A 102 13.22 0.74 -13.17
CA ASP A 102 13.93 1.42 -12.09
C ASP A 102 13.65 2.92 -12.14
N THR A 103 13.01 3.48 -11.11
CA THR A 103 12.69 4.91 -11.01
C THR A 103 13.90 5.78 -10.67
N LYS A 104 15.10 5.20 -10.50
CA LYS A 104 16.36 5.94 -10.55
C LYS A 104 16.72 6.40 -11.96
N ASP A 105 16.21 5.73 -12.99
CA ASP A 105 16.29 6.21 -14.35
C ASP A 105 15.28 7.36 -14.57
N PRO A 106 15.71 8.55 -15.02
CA PRO A 106 14.83 9.70 -15.22
C PRO A 106 13.65 9.45 -16.17
N ALA A 107 13.83 8.64 -17.22
CA ALA A 107 12.76 8.31 -18.16
C ALA A 107 11.68 7.45 -17.48
N ASN A 108 12.09 6.49 -16.64
CA ASN A 108 11.16 5.67 -15.86
C ASN A 108 10.49 6.46 -14.74
N ALA A 109 11.20 7.37 -14.07
CA ALA A 109 10.63 8.27 -13.07
C ALA A 109 9.54 9.15 -13.67
N LYS A 110 9.79 9.72 -14.85
CA LYS A 110 8.78 10.48 -15.60
C LYS A 110 7.56 9.61 -15.94
N ALA A 111 7.78 8.40 -16.45
CA ALA A 111 6.68 7.47 -16.75
C ALA A 111 5.87 7.07 -15.51
N ALA A 112 6.51 6.93 -14.34
CA ALA A 112 5.83 6.68 -13.08
C ALA A 112 4.94 7.88 -12.68
N ALA A 113 5.48 9.10 -12.78
CA ALA A 113 4.76 10.33 -12.47
C ALA A 113 3.56 10.54 -13.41
N GLU A 114 3.71 10.30 -14.72
CA GLU A 114 2.62 10.35 -15.70
C GLU A 114 1.52 9.32 -15.39
N ALA A 115 1.92 8.13 -14.92
CA ALA A 115 1.02 7.09 -14.44
C ALA A 115 0.43 7.38 -13.04
N LYS A 116 0.74 8.54 -12.44
CA LYS A 116 0.33 8.94 -11.09
C LYS A 116 0.77 7.96 -10.00
N ILE A 117 1.88 7.27 -10.23
CA ILE A 117 2.58 6.51 -9.22
C ILE A 117 3.43 7.53 -8.44
N GLY A 118 3.11 7.71 -7.15
CA GLY A 118 3.75 8.72 -6.29
C GLY A 118 5.21 8.41 -5.97
N CYS A 119 5.73 8.95 -4.86
CA CYS A 119 7.11 8.67 -4.39
C CYS A 119 7.37 7.19 -4.06
N GLU A 120 6.31 6.38 -4.02
CA GLU A 120 6.32 4.97 -3.69
C GLU A 120 6.43 4.07 -4.93
N MET A 121 6.71 2.79 -4.69
CA MET A 121 6.49 1.73 -5.69
C MET A 121 5.04 1.77 -6.22
N GLY A 122 4.83 1.31 -7.45
CA GLY A 122 3.50 1.08 -7.99
C GLY A 122 3.52 0.07 -9.12
N VAL A 123 2.34 -0.47 -9.44
CA VAL A 123 2.18 -1.48 -10.47
C VAL A 123 1.08 -1.06 -11.46
N LEU A 124 1.35 -1.21 -12.75
CA LEU A 124 0.35 -1.10 -13.81
C LEU A 124 0.08 -2.47 -14.39
N VAL A 125 -1.19 -2.84 -14.51
CA VAL A 125 -1.60 -4.04 -15.25
C VAL A 125 -2.18 -3.57 -16.58
N ASN A 126 -1.59 -4.00 -17.70
CA ASN A 126 -1.95 -3.57 -19.04
C ASN A 126 -2.06 -2.03 -19.17
N GLY A 127 -1.15 -1.29 -18.52
CA GLY A 127 -1.12 0.18 -18.53
C GLY A 127 -2.12 0.88 -17.61
N ARG A 128 -2.84 0.14 -16.74
CA ARG A 128 -3.83 0.70 -15.80
C ARG A 128 -3.45 0.40 -14.36
N MET A 129 -3.70 1.36 -13.47
CA MET A 129 -3.42 1.23 -12.02
C MET A 129 -4.64 0.85 -11.18
N ALA A 130 -5.85 0.96 -11.73
CA ALA A 130 -7.10 0.83 -10.98
C ALA A 130 -8.12 -0.06 -11.70
N PHE A 131 -8.72 -0.99 -10.95
CA PHE A 131 -9.62 -2.01 -11.46
C PHE A 131 -10.83 -2.20 -10.55
N ARG A 132 -12.01 -2.36 -11.15
CA ARG A 132 -13.22 -2.72 -10.41
C ARG A 132 -13.41 -4.23 -10.48
N ILE A 133 -13.32 -4.90 -9.34
CA ILE A 133 -13.45 -6.36 -9.22
C ILE A 133 -14.82 -6.69 -8.61
N PRO A 134 -15.63 -7.55 -9.27
CA PRO A 134 -16.92 -7.98 -8.72
C PRO A 134 -16.77 -8.56 -7.31
N GLY A 135 -17.63 -8.14 -6.38
CA GLY A 135 -17.60 -8.58 -4.97
C GLY A 135 -16.50 -7.96 -4.10
N LYS A 136 -15.46 -7.35 -4.69
CA LYS A 136 -14.34 -6.75 -3.94
C LYS A 136 -14.31 -5.22 -3.99
N GLY A 137 -14.83 -4.62 -5.06
CA GLY A 137 -14.86 -3.17 -5.25
C GLY A 137 -13.68 -2.65 -6.08
N LEU A 138 -13.23 -1.42 -5.79
CA LEU A 138 -12.12 -0.78 -6.50
C LEU A 138 -10.79 -1.22 -5.87
N VAL A 139 -9.92 -1.82 -6.68
CA VAL A 139 -8.53 -2.16 -6.33
C VAL A 139 -7.62 -1.17 -7.04
N MET A 140 -6.69 -0.56 -6.30
CA MET A 140 -5.70 0.36 -6.82
C MET A 140 -4.29 -0.10 -6.45
N PHE A 141 -3.40 -0.08 -7.43
CA PHE A 141 -2.04 -0.57 -7.29
C PHE A 141 -1.02 0.54 -6.99
N GLN A 142 -1.19 1.18 -5.83
CA GLN A 142 -0.31 2.24 -5.34
C GLN A 142 0.40 1.78 -4.06
N GLY A 143 1.73 1.88 -4.05
CA GLY A 143 2.57 1.42 -2.94
C GLY A 143 3.25 0.08 -3.22
N PRO A 144 4.17 -0.33 -2.32
CA PRO A 144 4.79 -1.64 -2.37
C PRO A 144 3.76 -2.76 -2.20
N LEU A 145 4.02 -3.90 -2.84
CA LEU A 145 3.31 -5.15 -2.56
C LEU A 145 3.83 -5.67 -1.22
N SER A 146 2.94 -5.77 -0.24
CA SER A 146 3.25 -6.19 1.13
C SER A 146 2.34 -7.32 1.57
N GLY A 147 2.87 -8.30 2.31
CA GLY A 147 2.09 -9.43 2.82
C GLY A 147 1.08 -9.09 3.94
N GLY A 148 1.11 -7.89 4.52
CA GLY A 148 0.20 -7.52 5.60
C GLY A 148 0.09 -6.02 5.86
N GLY A 149 -1.15 -5.55 6.03
CA GLY A 149 -1.49 -4.25 6.62
C GLY A 149 -1.19 -3.02 5.76
N HIS A 150 -2.23 -2.54 5.05
CA HIS A 150 -2.32 -1.21 4.39
C HIS A 150 -1.71 -1.06 2.98
N GLY A 151 -1.18 -2.13 2.38
CA GLY A 151 -0.71 -2.14 0.99
C GLY A 151 -1.58 -2.98 0.06
N VAL A 152 -1.20 -2.96 -1.22
CA VAL A 152 -1.69 -3.91 -2.22
C VAL A 152 -1.23 -5.32 -1.84
N ASN A 153 -2.16 -6.26 -1.74
CA ASN A 153 -1.84 -7.68 -1.57
C ASN A 153 -1.63 -8.35 -2.95
N LEU A 154 -0.73 -9.32 -3.01
CA LEU A 154 -0.54 -10.21 -4.15
C LEU A 154 -1.84 -10.91 -4.57
N ASP A 155 -2.75 -11.22 -3.63
CA ASP A 155 -4.08 -11.80 -3.96
C ASP A 155 -4.95 -10.87 -4.80
N ASP A 156 -4.89 -9.56 -4.55
CA ASP A 156 -5.62 -8.55 -5.33
C ASP A 156 -5.07 -8.48 -6.75
N LEU A 157 -3.74 -8.56 -6.87
CA LEU A 157 -3.06 -8.61 -8.15
C LEU A 157 -3.41 -9.88 -8.93
N ARG A 158 -3.50 -11.04 -8.25
CA ARG A 158 -3.98 -12.29 -8.85
C ARG A 158 -5.38 -12.15 -9.42
N LEU A 159 -6.34 -11.62 -8.65
CA LEU A 159 -7.72 -11.42 -9.10
C LEU A 159 -7.79 -10.51 -10.35
N VAL A 160 -7.00 -9.44 -10.36
CA VAL A 160 -6.93 -8.54 -11.53
C VAL A 160 -6.33 -9.27 -12.73
N VAL A 161 -5.21 -9.99 -12.56
CA VAL A 161 -4.59 -10.78 -13.63
C VAL A 161 -5.58 -11.79 -14.20
N GLU A 162 -6.26 -12.57 -13.36
CA GLU A 162 -7.23 -13.57 -13.79
C GLU A 162 -8.36 -12.95 -14.60
N SER A 163 -8.90 -11.82 -14.14
CA SER A 163 -9.92 -11.07 -14.88
C SER A 163 -9.39 -10.57 -16.23
N GLN A 164 -8.16 -10.05 -16.28
CA GLN A 164 -7.56 -9.53 -17.52
C GLN A 164 -7.22 -10.64 -18.52
N VAL A 165 -6.76 -11.82 -18.05
CA VAL A 165 -6.57 -12.99 -18.92
C VAL A 165 -7.90 -13.43 -19.51
N LYS A 166 -8.96 -13.52 -18.70
CA LYS A 166 -10.30 -13.88 -19.19
C LYS A 166 -10.83 -12.88 -20.20
N GLU A 167 -10.66 -11.58 -19.95
CA GLU A 167 -11.06 -10.51 -20.86
C GLU A 167 -10.30 -10.58 -22.21
N LYS A 168 -8.99 -10.81 -22.18
CA LYS A 168 -8.15 -10.81 -23.40
C LYS A 168 -8.24 -12.09 -24.22
N THR A 169 -8.43 -13.24 -23.56
CA THR A 169 -8.34 -14.56 -24.22
C THR A 169 -9.68 -15.27 -24.34
N GLY A 170 -10.72 -14.80 -23.64
CA GLY A 170 -12.01 -15.48 -23.50
C GLY A 170 -11.97 -16.73 -22.62
N ARG A 171 -10.82 -17.08 -22.04
CA ARG A 171 -10.61 -18.30 -21.24
C ARG A 171 -10.22 -17.94 -19.80
N PRO A 172 -10.65 -18.73 -18.79
CA PRO A 172 -10.18 -18.51 -17.42
C PRO A 172 -8.66 -18.67 -17.35
N ALA A 173 -8.01 -17.89 -16.47
CA ALA A 173 -6.58 -18.02 -16.26
C ALA A 173 -6.23 -19.40 -15.70
N LYS A 174 -5.13 -19.96 -16.17
CA LYS A 174 -4.57 -21.21 -15.64
C LYS A 174 -3.49 -20.88 -14.62
N ARG A 175 -3.87 -20.87 -13.34
CA ARG A 175 -2.93 -20.72 -12.23
C ARG A 175 -2.25 -22.05 -11.92
N VAL A 176 -0.94 -22.07 -11.88
CA VAL A 176 -0.14 -23.15 -11.32
C VAL A 176 -0.01 -22.86 -9.83
N GLN A 177 -0.46 -23.78 -8.98
CA GLN A 177 -0.17 -23.67 -7.56
C GLN A 177 1.34 -23.85 -7.42
N PRO A 178 2.05 -22.91 -6.74
CA PRO A 178 3.42 -23.18 -6.37
C PRO A 178 3.41 -24.50 -5.61
N GLU A 179 4.23 -25.46 -6.04
CA GLU A 179 4.56 -26.57 -5.15
C GLU A 179 4.92 -25.94 -3.81
N GLU A 180 4.27 -26.39 -2.74
CA GLU A 180 4.44 -25.88 -1.40
C GLU A 180 5.87 -26.24 -0.95
N GLN A 181 6.87 -25.54 -1.49
CA GLN A 181 8.25 -25.64 -1.08
C GLN A 181 8.24 -25.14 0.35
N GLY A 182 8.38 -26.04 1.32
CA GLY A 182 8.20 -25.81 2.75
C GLY A 182 9.06 -24.69 3.31
N THR A 183 8.68 -23.44 3.04
CA THR A 183 9.41 -22.25 3.45
C THR A 183 9.01 -21.90 4.86
N LYS A 184 9.96 -22.13 5.77
CA LYS A 184 10.01 -21.56 7.11
C LYS A 184 9.81 -20.03 7.00
N PRO A 185 8.91 -19.40 7.79
CA PRO A 185 8.66 -17.96 7.69
C PRO A 185 9.94 -17.18 8.04
N SER A 186 10.49 -16.48 7.05
CA SER A 186 11.61 -15.56 7.24
C SER A 186 11.07 -14.24 7.79
N GLY A 187 11.14 -14.06 9.11
CA GLY A 187 10.58 -12.93 9.84
C GLY A 187 11.38 -11.62 9.72
N SER A 188 11.64 -11.14 8.50
CA SER A 188 12.23 -9.82 8.29
C SER A 188 11.15 -8.83 7.84
N ALA A 189 10.33 -8.38 8.79
CA ALA A 189 9.43 -7.26 8.55
C ALA A 189 10.28 -5.98 8.45
N CYS A 190 10.20 -5.28 7.32
CA CYS A 190 10.70 -3.91 7.22
C CYS A 190 9.88 -3.03 8.17
N SER A 191 10.37 -2.85 9.39
CA SER A 191 9.84 -1.85 10.30
C SER A 191 10.17 -0.47 9.74
N VAL A 192 9.21 0.13 9.05
CA VAL A 192 9.25 1.55 8.70
C VAL A 192 9.43 2.32 10.02
N PRO A 193 10.50 3.10 10.21
CA PRO A 193 10.67 3.88 11.42
C PRO A 193 9.50 4.85 11.55
N LYS A 194 8.70 4.69 12.61
CA LYS A 194 7.65 5.64 12.96
C LYS A 194 8.31 6.96 13.36
N HIS A 195 8.34 7.93 12.46
CA HIS A 195 8.61 9.32 12.83
C HIS A 195 7.43 9.81 13.70
N SER A 196 7.73 10.10 14.96
CA SER A 196 6.82 10.70 15.95
C SER A 196 7.28 12.11 16.27
#